data_AF-A0A5A7U7Q9-F1
#
_entry.id   AF-A0A5A7U7Q9-F1
#
_cell.length_a   1.000
_cell.length_b   1.000
_cell.length_c   1.000
_cell.angle_alpha   90.00
_cell.angle_beta   90.00
_cell.angle_gamma   90.00
#
_symmetry.space_group_name_H-M   'P 1'
#
loop_
_entity.id
_entity.type
_entity.pdbx_description
1 polymer ?
#
loop_
_entity_poly.entity_id
_entity_poly.type
_entity_poly.pdbx_seq_one_letter_code
_entity_poly.pdbx_strand_id
1 'polypeptide(L)'
;MKEITRARSEGQRLVIECNELGQPIGQNATKLKSFMGTIVGFVVDPPSKKTVIQNVGVYFRQFKYRLTTTYVLPFLDNVEKLNEYSIIKQQHWTEFVASWLKEDFKKKSENGKEKQKQHKYNH
;
A
#
# COMPACT_ATOMS: atom_id res chain seq x y z
N MET A 1 11.32 -10.16 -5.42
CA MET A 1 10.07 -10.06 -6.23
C MET A 1 9.80 -11.31 -7.09
N LYS A 2 10.75 -11.78 -7.91
CA LYS A 2 10.57 -12.97 -8.79
C LYS A 2 10.05 -14.22 -8.06
N GLU A 3 10.55 -14.50 -6.85
CA GLU A 3 10.08 -15.63 -6.03
C GLU A 3 8.60 -15.55 -5.66
N ILE A 4 8.07 -14.35 -5.38
CA ILE A 4 6.70 -14.20 -4.92
C ILE A 4 5.73 -14.29 -6.10
N THR A 5 6.13 -13.76 -7.27
CA THR A 5 5.41 -13.95 -8.53
C THR A 5 5.37 -15.42 -8.96
N ARG A 6 6.45 -16.16 -8.72
CA ARG A 6 6.53 -17.61 -8.96
C ARG A 6 5.60 -18.38 -8.01
N ALA A 7 5.68 -18.12 -6.69
CA ALA A 7 4.80 -18.72 -5.70
C ALA A 7 3.31 -18.48 -6.02
N ARG A 8 2.94 -17.32 -6.56
CA ARG A 8 1.59 -17.06 -7.07
C ARG A 8 1.19 -17.98 -8.22
N SER A 9 2.05 -18.12 -9.21
CA SER A 9 1.80 -18.91 -10.42
C SER A 9 1.67 -20.40 -10.09
N GLU A 10 2.35 -20.82 -9.04
CA GLU A 10 2.33 -22.18 -8.48
C GLU A 10 1.23 -22.40 -7.43
N GLY A 11 0.43 -21.36 -7.11
CA GLY A 11 -0.63 -21.43 -6.09
C GLY A 11 -0.13 -21.58 -4.65
N GLN A 12 1.17 -21.40 -4.43
CA GLN A 12 1.84 -21.61 -3.16
C GLN A 12 1.54 -20.47 -2.18
N ARG A 13 1.09 -20.84 -0.98
CA ARG A 13 0.85 -19.89 0.11
C ARG A 13 2.11 -19.76 0.96
N LEU A 14 2.52 -18.52 1.22
CA LEU A 14 3.64 -18.23 2.09
C LEU A 14 3.14 -18.15 3.54
N VAL A 15 3.76 -18.93 4.42
CA VAL A 15 3.47 -18.92 5.86
C VAL A 15 4.20 -17.74 6.50
N ILE A 16 3.48 -16.93 7.27
CA ILE A 16 4.08 -15.83 8.03
C ILE A 16 4.18 -16.23 9.48
N GLU A 17 5.41 -16.27 9.97
CA GLU A 17 5.72 -16.47 11.39
C GLU A 17 5.48 -15.16 12.13
N CYS A 18 4.83 -15.24 13.29
CA CYS A 18 4.55 -14.09 14.14
C CYS A 18 5.10 -14.34 15.55
N ASN A 19 5.63 -13.31 16.22
CA ASN A 19 5.98 -13.43 17.65
C ASN A 19 4.72 -13.46 18.53
N GLU A 20 4.95 -13.63 19.84
CA GLU A 20 3.93 -13.56 20.90
C GLU A 20 3.16 -12.21 20.92
N LEU A 21 3.75 -11.15 20.36
CA LEU A 21 3.10 -9.83 20.20
C LEU A 21 2.27 -9.74 18.90
N GLY A 22 2.19 -10.80 18.11
CA GLY A 22 1.49 -10.86 16.82
C GLY A 22 2.18 -10.08 15.68
N GLN A 23 3.42 -9.67 15.88
CA GLN A 23 4.21 -8.98 14.87
C GLN A 23 4.80 -10.01 13.90
N PRO A 24 4.69 -9.80 12.58
CA PRO A 24 5.26 -10.71 11.61
C PRO A 24 6.79 -10.63 11.64
N ILE A 25 7.44 -11.78 11.77
CA ILE A 25 8.90 -11.95 11.86
C ILE A 25 9.39 -12.82 10.70
N GLY A 26 10.68 -12.70 10.39
CA GLY A 26 11.36 -13.54 9.42
C GLY A 26 11.32 -12.98 8.00
N GLN A 27 11.90 -13.73 7.07
CA GLN A 27 12.06 -13.30 5.69
C GLN A 27 10.71 -13.08 5.00
N ASN A 28 9.68 -13.84 5.38
CA ASN A 28 8.33 -13.72 4.85
C ASN A 28 7.62 -12.45 5.33
N ALA A 29 7.98 -11.89 6.50
CA ALA A 29 7.49 -10.59 6.95
C ALA A 29 8.05 -9.43 6.12
N THR A 30 9.34 -9.48 5.77
CA THR A 30 9.98 -8.51 4.88
C THR A 30 9.42 -8.62 3.45
N LYS A 31 9.19 -9.86 2.99
CA LYS A 31 8.51 -10.13 1.72
C LYS A 31 7.08 -9.58 1.74
N LEU A 32 6.31 -9.79 2.81
CA LEU A 32 4.96 -9.21 2.99
C LEU A 32 4.99 -7.68 2.85
N LYS A 33 5.88 -6.99 3.58
CA LYS A 33 6.05 -5.52 3.47
C LYS A 33 6.36 -5.07 2.04
N SER A 34 7.26 -5.77 1.35
CA SER A 34 7.62 -5.47 -0.04
C SER A 34 6.51 -5.81 -1.04
N PHE A 35 5.58 -6.68 -0.67
CA PHE A 35 4.65 -7.34 -1.57
C PHE A 35 3.23 -6.76 -1.54
N MET A 36 2.92 -5.81 -0.68
CA MET A 36 1.58 -5.20 -0.59
C MET A 36 1.06 -4.51 -1.88
N GLY A 37 1.84 -4.52 -2.97
CA GLY A 37 1.41 -4.19 -4.33
C GLY A 37 1.00 -5.40 -5.20
N THR A 38 0.98 -6.62 -4.69
CA THR A 38 0.67 -7.84 -5.45
C THR A 38 -0.21 -8.78 -4.61
N ILE A 39 -1.10 -9.53 -5.25
CA ILE A 39 -2.15 -10.33 -4.59
C ILE A 39 -1.68 -11.78 -4.44
N VAL A 40 -1.09 -12.13 -3.30
CA VAL A 40 -0.78 -13.53 -2.88
C VAL A 40 -1.41 -13.73 -1.52
N GLY A 41 -2.02 -14.90 -1.33
CA GLY A 41 -2.59 -15.32 -0.07
C GLY A 41 -1.50 -15.76 0.90
N PHE A 42 -1.40 -15.09 2.04
CA PHE A 42 -0.55 -15.52 3.15
C PHE A 42 -1.36 -16.36 4.13
N VAL A 43 -0.74 -17.43 4.64
CA VAL A 43 -1.29 -18.17 5.76
C VAL A 43 -0.73 -17.54 7.02
N VAL A 44 -1.63 -17.06 7.87
CA VAL A 44 -1.32 -16.44 9.15
C VAL A 44 -1.97 -17.27 10.23
N ASP A 45 -1.21 -17.47 11.30
CA ASP A 45 -1.66 -18.09 12.53
C ASP A 45 -2.90 -17.37 13.12
N PRO A 46 -3.93 -18.09 13.63
CA PRO A 46 -5.17 -17.48 14.08
C PRO A 46 -5.02 -16.36 15.13
N PRO A 47 -4.25 -16.51 16.24
CA PRO A 47 -4.03 -15.43 17.21
C PRO A 47 -3.34 -14.20 16.63
N SER A 48 -2.42 -14.35 15.68
CA SER A 48 -1.70 -13.20 15.10
C SER A 48 -2.45 -12.49 13.98
N LYS A 49 -3.55 -13.07 13.48
CA LYS A 49 -4.31 -12.55 12.33
C LYS A 49 -4.75 -11.09 12.52
N LYS A 50 -5.23 -10.73 13.72
CA LYS A 50 -5.69 -9.36 14.00
C LYS A 50 -4.55 -8.35 13.89
N THR A 51 -3.42 -8.64 14.54
CA THR A 51 -2.24 -7.78 14.55
C THR A 51 -1.61 -7.66 13.15
N VAL A 52 -1.55 -8.77 12.41
CA VAL A 52 -1.05 -8.76 11.03
C VAL A 52 -1.93 -7.89 10.12
N ILE A 53 -3.26 -8.00 10.20
CA ILE A 53 -4.17 -7.14 9.42
C ILE A 53 -4.00 -5.66 9.80
N GLN A 54 -3.87 -5.35 11.09
CA GLN A 54 -3.62 -3.98 11.55
C GLN A 54 -2.30 -3.43 11.00
N ASN A 55 -1.21 -4.20 11.09
CA ASN A 55 0.11 -3.83 10.59
C ASN A 55 0.10 -3.66 9.07
N VAL A 56 -0.57 -4.56 8.33
CA VAL A 56 -0.81 -4.40 6.89
C VAL A 56 -1.59 -3.11 6.62
N GLY A 57 -2.61 -2.79 7.41
CA GLY A 57 -3.32 -1.51 7.29
C GLY A 57 -2.39 -0.30 7.42
N VAL A 58 -1.48 -0.31 8.39
CA VAL A 58 -0.48 0.75 8.61
C VAL A 58 0.48 0.86 7.44
N TYR A 59 1.08 -0.26 7.00
CA TYR A 59 1.99 -0.27 5.86
C TYR A 59 1.31 0.18 4.57
N PHE A 60 0.02 -0.09 4.40
CA PHE A 60 -0.71 0.32 3.20
C PHE A 60 -0.95 1.82 3.18
N ARG A 61 -1.27 2.40 4.34
CA ARG A 61 -1.37 3.85 4.51
C ARG A 61 -0.04 4.53 4.22
N GLN A 62 1.07 3.98 4.73
CA GLN A 62 2.41 4.50 4.47
C GLN A 62 2.82 4.38 3.00
N PHE A 63 2.50 3.25 2.36
CA PHE A 63 2.72 3.05 0.93
C PHE A 63 1.96 4.08 0.11
N LYS A 64 0.65 4.26 0.36
CA LYS A 64 -0.17 5.28 -0.30
C LYS A 64 0.39 6.68 -0.08
N TYR A 65 0.77 7.01 1.15
CA TYR A 65 1.37 8.30 1.46
C TYR A 65 2.63 8.55 0.64
N ARG A 66 3.59 7.61 0.63
CA ARG A 66 4.83 7.71 -0.16
C ARG A 66 4.54 7.81 -1.65
N LEU A 67 3.62 6.99 -2.16
CA LEU A 67 3.21 7.02 -3.55
C LEU A 67 2.69 8.41 -3.93
N THR A 68 1.77 8.94 -3.13
CA THR A 68 1.19 10.27 -3.34
C THR A 68 2.23 11.37 -3.22
N THR A 69 3.03 11.41 -2.15
CA THR A 69 3.92 12.55 -1.90
C THR A 69 5.16 12.57 -2.76
N THR A 70 5.72 11.41 -3.10
CA THR A 70 6.97 11.31 -3.84
C THR A 70 6.75 11.23 -5.35
N TYR A 71 5.71 10.53 -5.80
CA TYR A 71 5.53 10.21 -7.22
C TYR A 71 4.35 10.92 -7.88
N VAL A 72 3.35 11.37 -7.11
CA VAL A 72 2.14 11.98 -7.69
C VAL A 72 2.14 13.50 -7.51
N LEU A 73 2.23 13.99 -6.27
CA LEU A 73 2.12 15.42 -5.95
C LEU A 73 3.16 16.31 -6.68
N PRO A 74 4.45 15.94 -6.81
CA PRO A 74 5.43 16.79 -7.49
C PRO A 74 5.21 16.89 -9.00
N PHE A 75 4.44 15.97 -9.59
CA PHE A 75 4.24 15.84 -11.03
C PHE A 75 2.77 16.05 -11.41
N LEU A 76 1.96 16.64 -10.53
CA LEU A 76 0.54 16.88 -10.76
C LEU A 76 0.29 17.71 -12.03
N ASP A 77 1.15 18.70 -12.28
CA ASP A 77 1.08 19.59 -13.46
C ASP A 77 1.75 18.99 -14.71
N ASN A 78 2.54 17.91 -14.55
CA ASN A 78 3.29 17.27 -15.63
C ASN A 78 3.07 15.75 -15.59
N VAL A 79 1.86 15.34 -15.97
CA VAL A 79 1.43 13.93 -15.97
C VAL A 79 2.38 13.04 -16.78
N GLU A 80 2.98 13.57 -17.85
CA GLU A 80 3.96 12.86 -18.68
C GLU A 80 5.27 12.51 -17.94
N LYS A 81 5.59 13.22 -16.85
CA LYS A 81 6.76 12.95 -16.00
C LYS A 81 6.46 12.04 -14.82
N LEU A 82 5.22 11.55 -14.63
CA LEU A 82 4.99 10.45 -13.70
C LEU A 82 5.66 9.19 -14.25
N ASN A 83 6.91 8.99 -13.82
CA ASN A 83 7.64 7.75 -14.10
C ASN A 83 6.75 6.54 -13.77
N GLU A 84 6.71 5.61 -14.71
CA GLU A 84 5.99 4.35 -14.58
C GLU A 84 6.46 3.63 -13.31
N TYR A 85 5.56 3.52 -12.33
CA TYR A 85 5.88 2.87 -11.08
C TYR A 85 5.98 1.37 -11.36
N SER A 86 7.20 0.87 -11.52
CA SER A 86 7.55 -0.49 -12.01
C SER A 86 6.87 -1.67 -11.30
N ILE A 87 6.22 -1.41 -10.16
CA ILE A 87 5.47 -2.40 -9.37
C ILE A 87 4.01 -2.54 -9.87
N ILE A 88 3.44 -1.49 -10.47
CA ILE A 88 2.05 -1.45 -10.96
C ILE A 88 2.09 -1.57 -12.48
N LYS A 89 1.19 -2.39 -13.06
CA LYS A 89 1.04 -2.45 -14.53
C LYS A 89 0.64 -1.08 -15.07
N GLN A 90 1.24 -0.67 -16.19
CA GLN A 90 1.00 0.64 -16.79
C GLN A 90 -0.47 1.00 -16.94
N GLN A 91 -1.32 0.06 -17.39
CA GLN A 91 -2.76 0.28 -17.51
C GLN A 91 -3.41 0.71 -16.18
N HIS A 92 -3.14 -0.01 -15.09
CA HIS A 92 -3.69 0.31 -13.77
C HIS A 92 -3.09 1.62 -13.23
N TRP A 93 -1.85 1.93 -13.59
CA TRP A 93 -1.22 3.19 -13.24
C TRP A 93 -1.93 4.37 -13.93
N THR A 94 -2.20 4.26 -15.24
CA THR A 94 -2.94 5.28 -15.99
C THR A 94 -4.36 5.48 -15.45
N GLU A 95 -5.10 4.40 -15.19
CA GLU A 95 -6.44 4.45 -14.57
C GLU A 95 -6.40 5.13 -13.20
N PHE A 96 -5.37 4.81 -12.40
CA PHE A 96 -5.18 5.39 -11.08
C PHE A 96 -4.90 6.89 -11.14
N VAL A 97 -3.97 7.32 -12.00
CA VAL A 97 -3.64 8.75 -12.19
C VAL A 97 -4.87 9.51 -12.70
N ALA A 98 -5.61 8.96 -13.66
CA ALA A 98 -6.85 9.56 -14.16
C ALA A 98 -7.91 9.73 -13.05
N SER A 99 -8.03 8.76 -12.14
CA SER A 99 -8.95 8.86 -10.99
C SER A 99 -8.56 9.96 -9.99
N TRP A 100 -7.25 10.24 -9.87
CA TRP A 100 -6.69 11.25 -8.98
C TRP A 100 -6.85 12.68 -9.50
N LEU A 101 -6.78 12.85 -10.83
CA LEU A 101 -6.99 14.15 -11.49
C LEU A 101 -8.46 14.58 -11.48
N LYS A 102 -9.38 13.71 -11.08
CA LYS A 102 -10.80 14.06 -10.94
C LYS A 102 -10.97 15.13 -9.86
N GLU A 103 -11.76 16.15 -10.18
CA GLU A 103 -12.07 17.26 -9.29
C GLU A 103 -12.69 16.78 -7.96
N ASP A 104 -13.51 15.72 -8.01
CA ASP A 104 -14.11 15.08 -6.83
C ASP A 104 -13.05 14.60 -5.82
N PHE A 105 -11.93 14.07 -6.32
CA PHE A 105 -10.85 13.59 -5.47
C PHE A 105 -10.15 14.75 -4.78
N LYS A 106 -9.87 15.83 -5.52
CA LYS A 106 -9.25 17.06 -4.99
C LYS A 106 -10.12 17.69 -3.91
N LYS A 107 -11.42 17.84 -4.17
CA LYS A 107 -12.40 18.37 -3.20
C LYS A 107 -12.49 17.50 -1.94
N LYS A 108 -12.50 16.17 -2.09
CA LYS A 108 -12.49 15.24 -0.95
C LYS A 108 -11.21 15.36 -0.13
N SER A 109 -10.06 15.53 -0.78
CA SER A 109 -8.78 15.73 -0.10
C SER A 109 -8.73 17.05 0.67
N GLU A 110 -9.22 18.14 0.09
CA GLU A 110 -9.24 19.46 0.73
C GLU A 110 -10.14 19.46 1.97
N ASN A 111 -11.34 18.89 1.86
CA ASN A 111 -12.26 18.74 3.00
C ASN A 111 -11.64 17.90 4.13
N GLY A 112 -10.87 16.86 3.79
CA GLY A 112 -10.12 16.08 4.79
C GLY A 112 -9.06 16.92 5.52
N LYS A 113 -8.31 17.74 4.79
CA LYS A 113 -7.31 18.67 5.38
C LYS A 113 -7.98 19.73 6.25
N GLU A 114 -9.12 20.26 5.83
CA GLU A 114 -9.87 21.26 6.59
C GLU A 114 -10.39 20.70 7.91
N LYS A 115 -10.98 19.49 7.89
CA LYS A 115 -11.38 18.79 9.12
C LYS A 115 -10.19 18.55 10.06
N GLN A 116 -9.03 18.16 9.51
CA GLN A 116 -7.82 18.00 10.31
C GLN A 116 -7.35 19.30 10.96
N LYS A 117 -7.44 20.45 10.27
CA LYS A 117 -7.11 21.77 10.86
C LYS A 117 -8.00 22.13 12.04
N GLN A 118 -9.25 21.64 12.05
CA GLN A 118 -10.19 21.86 13.14
C GLN A 118 -9.95 20.94 14.36
N HIS A 119 -9.10 19.92 14.24
CA HIS A 119 -8.80 19.03 15.36
C HIS A 119 -7.84 19.70 16.35
N LYS A 120 -8.25 19.78 17.62
CA LYS A 120 -7.44 20.35 18.71
C LYS A 120 -6.18 19.53 19.02
N TYR A 121 -6.17 18.24 18.72
CA TYR A 121 -5.05 17.34 18.97
C TYR A 121 -4.65 16.60 17.69
N ASN A 122 -3.35 16.58 17.41
CA ASN A 122 -2.76 15.70 16.41
C ASN A 122 -2.52 14.35 17.09
N HIS A 123 -3.30 13.34 16.74
CA HIS A 123 -3.13 11.97 17.21
C HIS A 123 -2.25 11.17 16.23
#